data_AF-A0A7W2RY26-F1
#
_entry.id   AF-A0A7W2RY26-F1
#
_cell.length_a   1.000
_cell.length_b   1.000
_cell.length_c   1.000
_cell.angle_alpha   90.00
_cell.angle_beta   90.00
_cell.angle_gamma   90.00
#
_symmetry.space_group_name_H-M   'P 1'
#
loop_
_entity.id
_entity.type
_entity.pdbx_description
1 polymer ?
#
loop_
_entity_poly.entity_id
_entity_poly.type
_entity_poly.pdbx_seq_one_letter_code
_entity_poly.pdbx_strand_id
1 'polypeptide(L)'
;MLKKIMLIGLLLLSNQVMASGSGLKIKSVFYCASDFSMLMSNGERWVVRKSDVGEQKLNHFISMAMFMIAADKTTANIFPKDPISWCGNNNVRPITIFSFNN
;
A
#
# COMPACT_ATOMS: atom_id res chain seq x y z
N MET A 1 -42.83 -2.43 -11.61
CA MET A 1 -42.12 -1.93 -10.41
C MET A 1 -40.85 -2.71 -10.06
N LEU A 2 -40.79 -4.02 -10.35
CA LEU A 2 -39.59 -4.87 -10.14
C LEU A 2 -38.28 -4.32 -10.74
N LYS A 3 -38.33 -3.74 -11.94
CA LYS A 3 -37.15 -3.17 -12.63
C LYS A 3 -36.50 -1.99 -11.88
N LYS A 4 -37.26 -1.25 -11.07
CA LYS A 4 -36.73 -0.11 -10.28
C LYS A 4 -35.99 -0.58 -9.02
N ILE A 5 -36.40 -1.72 -8.44
CA ILE A 5 -35.78 -2.32 -7.25
C ILE A 5 -34.42 -2.94 -7.61
N MET A 6 -34.32 -3.54 -8.80
CA MET A 6 -33.06 -4.11 -9.30
C MET A 6 -31.95 -3.07 -9.50
N LEU A 7 -32.31 -1.84 -9.88
CA LEU A 7 -31.36 -0.74 -10.06
C LEU A 7 -30.76 -0.26 -8.73
N ILE A 8 -31.56 -0.28 -7.64
CA ILE A 8 -31.13 0.09 -6.29
C ILE A 8 -30.20 -0.98 -5.71
N GLY A 9 -30.47 -2.26 -5.99
CA GLY A 9 -29.59 -3.37 -5.56
C GLY A 9 -28.20 -3.33 -6.21
N LEU A 10 -28.09 -2.85 -7.46
CA LEU A 10 -26.82 -2.75 -8.17
C LEU A 10 -25.90 -1.64 -7.62
N LEU A 11 -26.47 -0.57 -7.06
CA LEU A 11 -25.72 0.53 -6.44
C LEU A 11 -25.07 0.16 -5.10
N LEU A 12 -25.62 -0.85 -4.41
CA LEU A 12 -25.08 -1.38 -3.15
C LEU A 12 -23.87 -2.31 -3.35
N LEU A 13 -23.57 -2.70 -4.60
CA LEU A 13 -22.36 -3.45 -4.97
C LEU A 13 -21.18 -2.52 -5.30
N SER A 14 -21.30 -1.21 -5.10
CA SER A 14 -20.16 -0.30 -5.22
C SER A 14 -19.09 -0.71 -4.20
N ASN A 15 -18.03 -1.32 -4.73
CA ASN A 15 -16.92 -1.92 -3.98
C ASN A 15 -16.46 -1.00 -2.85
N GLN A 16 -16.56 -1.50 -1.61
CA GLN A 16 -15.93 -0.85 -0.46
C GLN A 16 -14.42 -0.97 -0.63
N VAL A 17 -13.80 0.09 -1.16
CA VAL A 17 -12.35 0.20 -1.20
C VAL A 17 -11.90 0.40 0.24
N MET A 18 -11.43 -0.67 0.88
CA MET A 18 -10.88 -0.61 2.24
C MET A 18 -9.53 0.11 2.20
N ALA A 19 -9.56 1.43 2.40
CA ALA A 19 -8.37 2.19 2.75
C ALA A 19 -7.87 1.68 4.11
N SER A 20 -6.60 1.27 4.18
CA SER A 20 -5.99 0.84 5.42
C SER A 20 -4.60 1.46 5.58
N GLY A 21 -4.08 1.46 6.81
CA GLY A 21 -2.69 1.86 7.04
C GLY A 21 -2.42 3.37 7.03
N SER A 22 -3.41 4.21 7.34
CA SER A 22 -3.15 5.61 7.72
C SER A 22 -2.54 5.71 9.12
N GLY A 23 -1.69 6.72 9.35
CA GLY A 23 -1.08 7.01 10.65
C GLY A 23 0.08 6.08 11.03
N LEU A 24 0.58 5.26 10.10
CA LEU A 24 1.66 4.32 10.37
C LEU A 24 3.03 4.95 10.10
N LYS A 25 4.01 4.58 10.92
CA LYS A 25 5.42 4.94 10.70
C LYS A 25 6.17 3.80 10.03
N ILE A 26 7.17 4.13 9.25
CA ILE A 26 8.09 3.15 8.67
C ILE A 26 9.17 2.84 9.71
N LYS A 27 9.26 1.59 10.15
CA LYS A 27 10.28 1.13 11.09
C LYS A 27 11.60 0.78 10.41
N SER A 28 11.52 0.19 9.22
CA SER A 28 12.71 -0.20 8.45
C SER A 28 12.37 -0.49 6.99
N VAL A 29 13.38 -0.38 6.13
CA VAL A 29 13.29 -0.65 4.69
C VAL A 29 14.24 -1.79 4.34
N PHE A 30 13.77 -2.72 3.50
CA PHE A 30 14.55 -3.87 3.04
C PHE A 30 14.46 -4.01 1.53
N TYR A 31 15.60 -4.18 0.88
CA TYR A 31 15.67 -4.44 -0.56
C TYR A 31 15.75 -5.93 -0.83
N CYS A 32 15.16 -6.35 -1.95
CA CYS A 32 15.35 -7.67 -2.49
C CYS A 32 15.30 -7.59 -4.01
N ALA A 33 16.43 -7.90 -4.66
CA ALA A 33 16.64 -7.69 -6.08
C ALA A 33 16.23 -6.26 -6.51
N SER A 34 15.21 -6.13 -7.36
CA SER A 34 14.71 -4.84 -7.87
C SER A 34 13.58 -4.22 -7.05
N ASP A 35 13.15 -4.85 -5.97
CA ASP A 35 11.99 -4.44 -5.17
C ASP A 35 12.46 -3.93 -3.81
N PHE A 36 11.59 -3.18 -3.11
CA PHE A 36 11.81 -2.86 -1.71
C PHE A 36 10.54 -3.04 -0.88
N SER A 37 10.73 -3.37 0.39
CA SER A 37 9.66 -3.49 1.37
C SER A 37 9.88 -2.57 2.55
N MET A 38 8.79 -2.22 3.21
CA MET A 38 8.73 -1.37 4.39
C MET A 38 8.07 -2.16 5.51
N LEU A 39 8.75 -2.27 6.66
CA LEU A 39 8.13 -2.76 7.88
C LEU A 39 7.43 -1.58 8.56
N MET A 40 6.12 -1.69 8.74
CA MET A 40 5.29 -0.63 9.29
C MET A 40 5.17 -0.76 10.82
N SER A 41 4.75 0.33 11.48
CA SER A 41 4.64 0.37 12.94
C SER A 41 3.67 -0.64 13.52
N ASN A 42 2.62 -1.00 12.78
CA ASN A 42 1.64 -2.05 13.13
C ASN A 42 2.13 -3.49 12.90
N GLY A 43 3.37 -3.68 12.44
CA GLY A 43 3.95 -4.99 12.16
C GLY A 43 3.65 -5.55 10.77
N GLU A 44 2.83 -4.87 9.97
CA GLU A 44 2.65 -5.26 8.57
C GLU A 44 3.90 -4.95 7.76
N ARG A 45 4.16 -5.80 6.77
CA ARG A 45 5.19 -5.57 5.76
C ARG A 45 4.52 -5.24 4.43
N TRP A 46 4.85 -4.08 3.88
CA TRP A 46 4.37 -3.68 2.57
C TRP A 46 5.51 -3.72 1.56
N VAL A 47 5.23 -4.11 0.33
CA VAL A 47 6.23 -4.20 -0.74
C VAL A 47 5.85 -3.34 -1.94
N VAL A 48 6.82 -2.62 -2.48
CA VAL A 48 6.74 -1.96 -3.78
C VAL A 48 7.56 -2.78 -4.76
N ARG A 49 6.89 -3.41 -5.72
CA ARG A 49 7.54 -4.24 -6.74
C ARG A 49 7.80 -3.44 -8.00
N LYS A 50 9.02 -3.49 -8.55
CA LYS A 50 9.37 -2.78 -9.79
C LYS A 50 8.45 -3.18 -10.95
N SER A 51 8.06 -4.46 -11.02
CA SER A 51 7.12 -4.98 -12.03
C SER A 51 5.75 -4.32 -11.99
N ASP A 52 5.32 -3.80 -10.84
CA ASP A 52 3.98 -3.27 -10.64
C ASP A 52 3.90 -1.75 -10.85
N VAL A 53 5.00 -1.04 -10.59
CA VAL A 53 5.02 0.44 -10.61
C VAL A 53 5.99 1.05 -11.63
N GLY A 54 6.93 0.27 -12.16
CA GLY A 54 8.01 0.76 -13.01
C GLY A 54 9.12 1.49 -12.24
N GLU A 55 10.23 1.75 -12.93
CA GLU A 55 11.47 2.25 -12.30
C GLU A 55 11.33 3.64 -11.69
N GLN A 56 10.76 4.59 -12.42
CA GLN A 56 10.65 5.98 -11.95
C GLN A 56 9.81 6.09 -10.68
N LYS A 57 8.70 5.36 -10.63
CA LYS A 57 7.80 5.36 -9.48
C LYS A 57 8.38 4.60 -8.30
N LEU A 58 9.10 3.50 -8.53
CA LEU A 58 9.87 2.80 -7.50
C LEU A 58 10.88 3.75 -6.84
N ASN A 59 11.67 4.46 -7.65
CA ASN A 59 12.69 5.41 -7.18
C ASN A 59 12.05 6.57 -6.40
N HIS A 60 10.91 7.08 -6.88
CA HIS A 60 10.17 8.11 -6.16
C HIS A 60 9.66 7.60 -4.79
N PHE A 61 9.09 6.40 -4.74
CA PHE A 61 8.54 5.84 -3.50
C PHE A 61 9.62 5.54 -2.47
N ILE A 62 10.79 5.07 -2.88
CA ILE A 62 11.89 4.85 -1.93
C ILE A 62 12.41 6.18 -1.38
N SER A 63 12.53 7.23 -2.21
CA SER A 63 12.89 8.57 -1.72
C SER A 63 11.85 9.10 -0.72
N MET A 64 10.56 8.91 -0.99
CA MET A 64 9.49 9.25 -0.05
C MET A 64 9.62 8.47 1.27
N ALA A 65 9.87 7.16 1.21
CA ALA A 65 10.00 6.33 2.41
C ALA A 65 11.17 6.80 3.28
N MET A 66 12.32 7.07 2.67
CA MET A 66 13.50 7.60 3.38
C MET A 66 13.23 8.98 3.99
N PHE A 67 12.56 9.87 3.25
CA PHE A 67 12.13 11.17 3.77
C PHE A 67 11.20 11.01 4.97
N MET A 68 10.19 10.14 4.88
CA MET A 68 9.25 9.91 5.97
C MET A 68 9.94 9.40 7.24
N ILE A 69 10.93 8.51 7.10
CA ILE A 69 11.73 8.04 8.24
C ILE A 69 12.50 9.21 8.86
N ALA A 70 13.20 9.99 8.05
CA ALA A 70 14.04 11.09 8.53
C ALA A 70 13.23 12.23 9.17
N ALA A 71 12.03 12.51 8.65
CA ALA A 71 11.16 13.59 9.09
C ALA A 71 10.05 13.13 10.06
N ASP A 72 10.11 11.89 10.55
CA ASP A 72 9.13 11.26 11.45
C ASP A 72 7.66 11.37 10.95
N LYS A 73 7.46 11.27 9.63
CA LYS A 73 6.13 11.36 9.01
C LYS A 73 5.37 10.05 9.09
N THR A 74 4.04 10.17 9.10
CA THR A 74 3.12 9.04 9.05
C THR A 74 2.48 8.89 7.68
N THR A 75 2.14 7.67 7.32
CA THR A 75 1.40 7.36 6.09
C THR A 75 0.03 8.03 6.10
N ALA A 76 -0.41 8.46 4.92
CA ALA A 76 -1.81 8.78 4.66
C ALA A 76 -2.57 7.48 4.33
N ASN A 77 -3.70 7.56 3.64
CA ASN A 77 -4.42 6.36 3.20
C ASN A 77 -3.59 5.57 2.19
N ILE A 78 -3.31 4.31 2.50
CA ILE A 78 -2.66 3.35 1.60
C ILE A 78 -3.70 2.30 1.19
N PHE A 79 -3.51 1.73 0.01
CA PHE A 79 -4.39 0.69 -0.52
C PHE A 79 -3.55 -0.55 -0.86
N PRO A 80 -3.23 -1.38 0.15
CA PRO A 80 -2.50 -2.60 -0.09
C PRO A 80 -3.35 -3.63 -0.82
N LYS A 81 -2.71 -4.36 -1.73
CA LYS A 81 -3.30 -5.54 -2.39
C LYS A 81 -3.27 -6.74 -1.45
N ASP A 82 -3.85 -7.84 -1.91
CA ASP A 82 -3.85 -9.11 -1.18
C ASP A 82 -2.42 -9.55 -0.82
N PRO A 83 -2.22 -10.14 0.38
CA PRO A 83 -0.90 -10.55 0.82
C PRO A 83 -0.30 -11.63 -0.08
N ILE A 84 1.01 -11.55 -0.30
CA ILE A 84 1.81 -12.49 -1.07
C ILE A 84 2.99 -13.01 -0.23
N SER A 85 3.64 -14.07 -0.74
CA SER A 85 4.99 -14.42 -0.31
C SER A 85 6.01 -13.61 -1.13
N TRP A 86 6.96 -12.98 -0.46
CA TRP A 86 7.99 -12.16 -1.10
C TRP A 86 9.31 -12.29 -0.33
N CYS A 87 10.36 -12.73 -1.03
CA CYS A 87 11.73 -12.88 -0.49
C CYS A 87 11.78 -13.59 0.87
N GLY A 88 11.14 -14.76 0.96
CA GLY A 88 11.09 -15.58 2.17
C GLY A 88 10.17 -15.05 3.28
N ASN A 89 9.54 -13.89 3.09
CA ASN A 89 8.55 -13.34 4.01
C ASN A 89 7.14 -13.68 3.53
N ASN A 90 6.31 -14.20 4.43
CA ASN A 90 4.89 -14.42 4.17
C ASN A 90 4.07 -13.20 4.59
N ASN A 91 2.84 -13.12 4.10
CA ASN A 91 1.88 -12.06 4.45
C ASN A 91 2.40 -10.64 4.14
N VAL A 92 3.14 -10.49 3.04
CA VAL A 92 3.64 -9.19 2.58
C VAL A 92 2.60 -8.57 1.65
N ARG A 93 2.19 -7.33 1.90
CA ARG A 93 1.13 -6.68 1.11
C ARG A 93 1.72 -5.79 0.01
N PRO A 94 1.50 -6.07 -1.28
CA PRO A 94 1.96 -5.19 -2.36
C PRO A 94 1.22 -3.86 -2.34
N ILE A 95 1.93 -2.77 -2.60
CA ILE A 95 1.34 -1.43 -2.75
C ILE A 95 1.79 -0.80 -4.07
N THR A 96 0.87 -0.08 -4.72
CA THR A 96 1.15 0.71 -5.94
C THR A 96 0.83 2.20 -5.76
N ILE A 97 0.32 2.57 -4.60
CA ILE A 97 0.02 3.95 -4.18
C ILE A 97 0.68 4.13 -2.81
N PHE A 98 1.46 5.20 -2.67
CA PHE A 98 2.18 5.51 -1.45
C PHE A 98 2.12 7.02 -1.21
N SER A 99 1.72 7.41 0.01
CA SER A 99 1.50 8.80 0.39
C SER A 99 1.63 8.98 1.90
N PHE A 100 1.92 10.21 2.35
CA PHE A 100 2.11 10.58 3.74
C PHE A 100 1.33 11.85 4.10
N ASN A 101 1.10 12.06 5.39
CA ASN A 101 0.46 13.27 5.90
C ASN A 101 1.49 14.41 6.00
N ASN A 102 1.14 15.60 5.51
CA ASN A 102 1.96 16.80 5.62
C ASN A 102 2.09 17.28 7.06
#